data_AF-A0A814M0Z3-F1
#
_entry.id   AF-A0A814M0Z3-F1
#
_cell.length_a   1.000
_cell.length_b   1.000
_cell.length_c   1.000
_cell.angle_alpha   90.00
_cell.angle_beta   90.00
_cell.angle_gamma   90.00
#
_symmetry.space_group_name_H-M   'P 1'
#
loop_
_entity.id
_entity.type
_entity.pdbx_description
1 polymer ?
#
loop_
_entity_poly.entity_id
_entity_poly.type
_entity_poly.pdbx_seq_one_letter_code
_entity_poly.pdbx_strand_id
1 'polypeptide(L)'
;MGIEAKDFILDLDLLAFSGIAFSPEQRASLQTSLIILKEQYKFKTIHFWGKILGINDDYFIVQGRQKDELRHRQFLYSKDCINWNMLNPPSKEAKELVDVCQGRFTGDPSNDFEVVKYEITDEDTEDENIEEIKTTLREEDRLAASLWRIEQDALIVPYTAYILQPNGDVQRNRTFEGLTIAESTKLSNYYHFCEPIHLPKKSLVQRSTLEKSLQFLDPIDEDVPKGIFVLAIPPNQIAILLGWSVQYERGSGLVQIRSLKWPGMAFFHIPGTNRYGSLYCGIGEENKDLAFML
;
A
#
# COMPACT_ATOMS: atom_id res chain seq x y z
N MET A 1 0.02 -6.28 -2.96
CA MET A 1 0.89 -7.31 -2.34
C MET A 1 0.24 -7.55 -0.98
N GLY A 2 0.19 -8.78 -0.53
CA GLY A 2 -0.53 -9.15 0.68
C GLY A 2 -0.08 -10.54 1.12
N ILE A 3 -0.66 -11.07 2.18
CA ILE A 3 -0.35 -12.42 2.64
C ILE A 3 -1.06 -13.43 1.73
N GLU A 4 -0.30 -14.33 1.09
CA GLU A 4 -0.87 -15.32 0.17
C GLU A 4 -1.57 -16.46 0.93
N ALA A 5 -2.70 -16.94 0.40
CA ALA A 5 -3.55 -17.95 1.07
C ALA A 5 -2.80 -19.22 1.51
N LYS A 6 -1.82 -19.69 0.71
CA LYS A 6 -1.07 -20.93 0.98
C LYS A 6 -0.20 -20.88 2.23
N ASP A 7 0.34 -19.71 2.57
CA ASP A 7 1.33 -19.50 3.63
C ASP A 7 0.76 -18.59 4.74
N PHE A 8 -0.56 -18.41 4.77
CA PHE A 8 -1.24 -17.35 5.51
C PHE A 8 -0.86 -17.26 6.99
N ILE A 9 -0.90 -18.39 7.71
CA ILE A 9 -0.63 -18.42 9.15
C ILE A 9 0.82 -18.05 9.46
N LEU A 10 1.77 -18.62 8.71
CA LEU A 10 3.20 -18.39 8.94
C LEU A 10 3.58 -16.94 8.65
N ASP A 11 3.12 -16.41 7.52
CA ASP A 11 3.42 -15.04 7.09
C ASP A 11 2.74 -14.00 8.01
N LEU A 12 1.57 -14.32 8.57
CA LEU A 12 0.91 -13.48 9.55
C LEU A 12 1.68 -13.40 10.87
N ASP A 13 2.28 -14.50 11.32
CA ASP A 13 3.10 -14.52 12.54
C ASP A 13 4.43 -13.75 12.37
N LEU A 14 4.96 -13.66 11.14
CA LEU A 14 6.12 -12.81 10.84
C LEU A 14 5.80 -11.30 10.99
N LEU A 15 4.53 -10.93 10.77
CA LEU A 15 4.05 -9.56 10.95
C LEU A 15 3.60 -9.26 12.38
N ALA A 16 3.51 -10.26 13.28
CA ALA A 16 3.09 -10.05 14.67
C ALA A 16 3.99 -9.06 15.43
N PHE A 17 5.29 -9.02 15.10
CA PHE A 17 6.25 -8.04 15.64
C PHE A 17 5.90 -6.59 15.28
N SER A 18 5.11 -6.37 14.25
CA SER A 18 4.58 -5.05 13.88
C SER A 18 3.37 -4.62 14.71
N GLY A 19 2.97 -5.41 15.70
CA GLY A 19 1.78 -5.16 16.53
C GLY A 19 0.48 -5.55 15.84
N ILE A 20 0.55 -6.16 14.66
CA ILE A 20 -0.62 -6.63 13.93
C ILE A 20 -0.99 -8.02 14.43
N ALA A 21 -2.18 -8.13 15.04
CA ALA A 21 -2.70 -9.39 15.55
C ALA A 21 -4.17 -9.59 15.14
N PHE A 22 -4.57 -10.85 15.00
CA PHE A 22 -5.93 -11.27 14.67
C PHE A 22 -6.39 -12.31 15.68
N SER A 23 -7.69 -12.35 15.95
CA SER A 23 -8.24 -13.39 16.82
C SER A 23 -8.07 -14.78 16.18
N PRO A 24 -8.02 -15.87 16.97
CA PRO A 24 -7.96 -17.22 16.43
C PRO A 24 -9.14 -17.53 15.49
N GLU A 25 -10.32 -17.00 15.79
CA GLU A 25 -11.52 -17.11 14.97
C GLU A 25 -11.34 -16.42 13.61
N GLN A 26 -10.88 -15.16 13.60
CA GLN A 26 -10.57 -14.44 12.37
C GLN A 26 -9.54 -15.17 11.52
N ARG A 27 -8.48 -15.71 12.16
CA ARG A 27 -7.42 -16.49 11.47
C ARG A 27 -8.00 -17.73 10.78
N ALA A 28 -8.84 -18.50 11.48
CA ALA A 28 -9.45 -19.71 10.94
C ALA A 28 -10.45 -19.41 9.81
N SER A 29 -11.29 -18.39 9.99
CA SER A 29 -12.26 -17.94 8.99
C SER A 29 -11.55 -17.43 7.74
N LEU A 30 -10.53 -16.56 7.88
CA LEU A 30 -9.76 -16.04 6.75
C LEU A 30 -9.05 -17.15 5.97
N GLN A 31 -8.40 -18.09 6.66
CA GLN A 31 -7.70 -19.20 6.01
C GLN A 31 -8.65 -20.02 5.13
N THR A 32 -9.86 -20.29 5.60
CA THR A 32 -10.87 -21.04 4.85
C THR A 32 -11.45 -20.21 3.71
N SER A 33 -11.85 -18.97 4.00
CA SER A 33 -12.47 -18.07 3.04
C SER A 33 -11.56 -17.73 1.86
N LEU A 34 -10.26 -17.50 2.08
CA LEU A 34 -9.32 -17.22 0.99
C LEU A 34 -9.27 -18.35 -0.05
N ILE A 35 -9.32 -19.61 0.40
CA ILE A 35 -9.31 -20.77 -0.51
C ILE A 35 -10.62 -20.83 -1.30
N ILE A 36 -11.76 -20.63 -0.64
CA ILE A 36 -13.08 -20.62 -1.28
C ILE A 36 -13.18 -19.50 -2.33
N LEU A 37 -12.77 -18.28 -1.96
CA LEU A 37 -12.81 -17.12 -2.84
C LEU A 37 -11.93 -17.29 -4.08
N LYS A 38 -10.76 -17.91 -3.92
CA LYS A 38 -9.86 -18.19 -5.04
C LYS A 38 -10.57 -19.01 -6.12
N GLU A 39 -11.27 -20.07 -5.72
CA GLU A 39 -11.99 -20.95 -6.64
C GLU A 39 -13.27 -20.29 -7.18
N GLN A 40 -14.07 -19.64 -6.31
CA GLN A 40 -15.33 -19.00 -6.68
C GLN A 40 -15.14 -17.92 -7.76
N TYR A 41 -14.14 -17.06 -7.59
CA TYR A 41 -13.84 -15.95 -8.51
C TYR A 41 -12.76 -16.31 -9.55
N LYS A 42 -12.28 -17.56 -9.55
CA LYS A 42 -11.26 -18.09 -10.49
C LYS A 42 -9.98 -17.24 -10.52
N PHE A 43 -9.54 -16.77 -9.36
CA PHE A 43 -8.29 -16.03 -9.23
C PHE A 43 -7.08 -16.98 -9.37
N LYS A 44 -6.02 -16.51 -10.02
CA LYS A 44 -4.76 -17.24 -10.09
C LYS A 44 -4.09 -17.26 -8.72
N THR A 45 -4.04 -16.10 -8.07
CA THR A 45 -3.53 -15.90 -6.72
C THR A 45 -4.47 -14.98 -5.96
N ILE A 46 -4.56 -15.21 -4.64
CA ILE A 46 -5.36 -14.40 -3.74
C ILE A 46 -4.51 -14.04 -2.52
N HIS A 47 -4.66 -12.79 -2.09
CA HIS A 47 -3.87 -12.20 -1.02
C HIS A 47 -4.80 -11.55 -0.02
N PHE A 48 -4.58 -11.81 1.27
CA PHE A 48 -5.14 -10.97 2.30
C PHE A 48 -4.38 -9.65 2.31
N TRP A 49 -5.06 -8.56 2.00
CA TRP A 49 -4.46 -7.23 1.89
C TRP A 49 -4.30 -6.59 3.26
N GLY A 50 -5.32 -6.73 4.12
CA GLY A 50 -5.32 -6.07 5.41
C GLY A 50 -6.69 -5.89 6.03
N LYS A 51 -6.71 -5.05 7.05
CA LYS A 51 -7.86 -4.67 7.85
C LYS A 51 -7.92 -3.15 8.00
N ILE A 52 -9.08 -2.57 7.74
CA ILE A 52 -9.37 -1.16 8.03
C ILE A 52 -10.26 -1.09 9.26
N LEU A 53 -9.84 -0.31 10.25
CA LEU A 53 -10.50 -0.19 11.54
C LEU A 53 -11.60 0.86 11.49
N GLY A 54 -12.85 0.41 11.65
CA GLY A 54 -14.01 1.30 11.72
C GLY A 54 -14.34 1.68 13.17
N ILE A 55 -15.39 2.49 13.34
CA ILE A 55 -15.92 2.87 14.66
C ILE A 55 -16.78 1.74 15.21
N ASN A 56 -17.71 1.23 14.41
CA ASN A 56 -18.65 0.18 14.82
C ASN A 56 -18.16 -1.21 14.39
N ASP A 57 -17.80 -1.35 13.10
CA ASP A 57 -17.34 -2.60 12.50
C ASP A 57 -16.06 -2.35 11.69
N ASP A 58 -15.22 -3.38 11.60
CA ASP A 58 -13.99 -3.34 10.82
C ASP A 58 -14.19 -3.95 9.42
N TYR A 59 -13.41 -3.48 8.44
CA TYR A 59 -13.38 -4.04 7.09
C TYR A 59 -12.15 -4.91 6.88
N PHE A 60 -12.36 -6.17 6.53
CA PHE A 60 -11.33 -7.10 6.10
C PHE A 60 -11.25 -7.09 4.58
N ILE A 61 -10.04 -6.92 4.04
CA ILE A 61 -9.84 -6.69 2.61
C ILE A 61 -8.99 -7.81 2.02
N VAL A 62 -9.47 -8.35 0.91
CA VAL A 62 -8.80 -9.37 0.11
C VAL A 62 -8.60 -8.85 -1.30
N GLN A 63 -7.45 -9.19 -1.86
CA GLN A 63 -7.06 -8.87 -3.22
C GLN A 63 -6.94 -10.15 -4.04
N GLY A 64 -7.75 -10.26 -5.09
CA GLY A 64 -7.64 -11.28 -6.13
C GLY A 64 -6.81 -10.79 -7.31
N ARG A 65 -5.96 -11.67 -7.86
CA ARG A 65 -5.13 -11.40 -9.04
C ARG A 65 -5.31 -12.47 -10.11
N GLN A 66 -5.16 -12.05 -11.36
CA GLN A 66 -5.27 -12.92 -12.52
C GLN A 66 -3.89 -13.15 -13.16
N LYS A 67 -3.78 -13.04 -14.49
CA LYS A 67 -2.55 -13.32 -15.23
C LYS A 67 -1.46 -12.28 -14.95
N ASP A 68 -1.85 -11.01 -14.95
CA ASP A 68 -1.00 -9.86 -14.60
C ASP A 68 -1.06 -9.65 -13.08
N GLU A 69 0.11 -9.49 -12.46
CA GLU A 69 0.25 -9.28 -11.02
C GLU A 69 0.10 -7.80 -10.64
N LEU A 70 0.33 -6.87 -11.56
CA LEU A 70 0.24 -5.43 -11.33
C LEU A 70 -1.14 -4.90 -11.72
N ARG A 71 -1.63 -5.25 -12.93
CA ARG A 71 -2.91 -4.77 -13.46
C ARG A 71 -4.08 -5.67 -13.09
N HIS A 72 -5.30 -5.14 -13.19
CA HIS A 72 -6.55 -5.89 -13.00
C HIS A 72 -6.71 -6.57 -11.63
N ARG A 73 -6.20 -5.93 -10.58
CA ARG A 73 -6.44 -6.35 -9.19
C ARG A 73 -7.92 -6.14 -8.85
N GLN A 74 -8.56 -7.16 -8.30
CA GLN A 74 -9.93 -7.08 -7.80
C GLN A 74 -9.90 -7.10 -6.28
N PHE A 75 -10.67 -6.22 -5.66
CA PHE A 75 -10.77 -6.16 -4.21
C PHE A 75 -12.11 -6.72 -3.76
N LEU A 76 -12.07 -7.43 -2.65
CA LEU A 76 -13.24 -7.87 -1.92
C LEU A 76 -13.13 -7.38 -0.49
N TYR A 77 -14.25 -7.00 0.10
CA TYR A 77 -14.33 -6.66 1.50
C TYR A 77 -15.30 -7.58 2.23
N SER A 78 -15.10 -7.71 3.53
CA SER A 78 -15.95 -8.46 4.44
C SER A 78 -15.94 -7.80 5.81
N LYS A 79 -17.00 -7.97 6.59
CA LYS A 79 -17.05 -7.54 8.00
C LYS A 79 -16.90 -8.70 8.99
N ASP A 80 -17.18 -9.92 8.54
CA ASP A 80 -17.21 -11.14 9.35
C ASP A 80 -16.15 -12.19 8.94
N CYS A 81 -15.35 -11.90 7.91
CA CYS A 81 -14.39 -12.81 7.27
C CYS A 81 -15.01 -14.03 6.57
N ILE A 82 -16.34 -14.08 6.42
CA ILE A 82 -17.07 -15.24 5.87
C ILE A 82 -17.84 -14.80 4.61
N ASN A 83 -18.61 -13.71 4.71
CA ASN A 83 -19.36 -13.15 3.60
C ASN A 83 -18.54 -12.05 2.95
N TRP A 84 -18.28 -12.20 1.65
CA TRP A 84 -17.42 -11.29 0.89
C TRP A 84 -18.19 -10.59 -0.22
N ASN A 85 -18.00 -9.28 -0.30
CA ASN A 85 -18.59 -8.42 -1.31
C ASN A 85 -17.47 -7.89 -2.21
N MET A 86 -17.73 -7.81 -3.51
CA MET A 86 -16.78 -7.25 -4.46
C MET A 86 -16.80 -5.73 -4.37
N LEU A 87 -15.63 -5.12 -4.29
CA LEU A 87 -15.46 -3.69 -4.28
C LEU A 87 -15.24 -3.18 -5.71
N ASN A 88 -16.03 -2.19 -6.11
CA ASN A 88 -15.84 -1.55 -7.41
C ASN A 88 -14.57 -0.68 -7.41
N PRO A 89 -13.89 -0.54 -8.55
CA PRO A 89 -12.79 0.41 -8.66
C PRO A 89 -13.26 1.84 -8.34
N PRO A 90 -12.46 2.63 -7.62
CA PRO A 90 -12.86 3.97 -7.22
C PRO A 90 -13.04 4.90 -8.43
N SER A 91 -14.11 5.71 -8.39
CA SER A 91 -14.36 6.77 -9.37
C SER A 91 -13.28 7.85 -9.31
N LYS A 92 -13.15 8.66 -10.37
CA LYS A 92 -12.17 9.76 -10.40
C LYS A 92 -12.45 10.79 -9.29
N GLU A 93 -13.72 11.12 -9.10
CA GLU A 93 -14.20 12.02 -8.04
C GLU A 93 -13.82 11.50 -6.65
N ALA A 94 -14.02 10.20 -6.39
CA ALA A 94 -13.67 9.60 -5.10
C ALA A 94 -12.15 9.65 -4.84
N LYS A 95 -11.31 9.51 -5.87
CA LYS A 95 -9.85 9.63 -5.75
C LYS A 95 -9.38 11.04 -5.42
N GLU A 96 -10.08 12.07 -5.91
CA GLU A 96 -9.77 13.46 -5.58
C GLU A 96 -10.27 13.83 -4.18
N LEU A 97 -11.45 13.31 -3.81
CA LEU A 97 -12.05 13.54 -2.51
C LEU A 97 -11.27 12.89 -1.37
N VAL A 98 -10.68 11.71 -1.59
CA VAL A 98 -10.01 10.94 -0.52
C VAL A 98 -8.87 11.69 0.15
N ASP A 99 -8.17 12.56 -0.58
CA ASP A 99 -7.06 13.35 -0.04
C ASP A 99 -7.55 14.42 0.96
N VAL A 100 -8.81 14.85 0.87
CA VAL A 100 -9.43 15.84 1.77
C VAL A 100 -10.26 15.17 2.87
N CYS A 101 -10.78 13.96 2.64
CA CYS A 101 -11.52 13.18 3.63
C CYS A 101 -10.69 12.93 4.90
N GLN A 102 -11.14 13.47 6.03
CA GLN A 102 -10.60 13.21 7.36
C GLN A 102 -11.70 12.70 8.28
N GLY A 103 -11.45 11.62 9.00
CA GLY A 103 -12.38 10.99 9.94
C GLY A 103 -12.40 9.47 9.78
N ARG A 104 -12.65 8.73 10.85
CA ARG A 104 -12.66 7.26 10.81
C ARG A 104 -13.82 6.71 9.97
N PHE A 105 -13.66 5.48 9.47
CA PHE A 105 -14.74 4.72 8.86
C PHE A 105 -15.80 4.35 9.90
N THR A 106 -17.07 4.31 9.51
CA THR A 106 -18.16 3.97 10.43
C THR A 106 -18.31 2.46 10.59
N GLY A 107 -18.10 1.70 9.50
CA GLY A 107 -18.36 0.26 9.43
C GLY A 107 -19.65 -0.11 8.68
N ASP A 108 -20.30 0.86 8.03
CA ASP A 108 -21.44 0.64 7.15
C ASP A 108 -21.14 1.12 5.72
N PRO A 109 -21.06 0.21 4.71
CA PRO A 109 -20.84 0.56 3.31
C PRO A 109 -21.89 1.51 2.71
N SER A 110 -23.10 1.57 3.29
CA SER A 110 -24.20 2.40 2.80
C SER A 110 -24.21 3.80 3.40
N ASN A 111 -23.33 4.08 4.35
CA ASN A 111 -23.26 5.38 5.00
C ASN A 111 -22.67 6.43 4.05
N ASP A 112 -23.25 7.63 4.04
CA ASP A 112 -22.74 8.76 3.29
C ASP A 112 -21.86 9.62 4.20
N PHE A 113 -20.62 9.83 3.77
CA PHE A 113 -19.64 10.63 4.49
C PHE A 113 -19.62 12.05 3.94
N GLU A 114 -19.79 13.04 4.81
CA GLU A 114 -19.69 14.46 4.43
C GLU A 114 -18.23 14.89 4.32
N VAL A 115 -17.85 15.36 3.14
CA VAL A 115 -16.53 15.92 2.83
C VAL A 115 -16.68 17.43 2.71
N VAL A 116 -15.93 18.17 3.52
CA VAL A 116 -15.87 19.63 3.45
C VAL A 116 -14.60 20.02 2.69
N LYS A 117 -14.76 20.77 1.59
CA LYS A 117 -13.67 21.41 0.86
C LYS A 117 -13.73 22.92 1.08
N TYR A 118 -12.55 23.54 1.05
CA TYR A 118 -12.40 24.98 1.12
C TYR A 118 -11.81 25.43 -0.22
N GLU A 119 -12.55 26.24 -0.97
CA GLU A 119 -12.08 26.85 -2.22
C GLU A 119 -11.94 28.37 -2.03
N ILE A 120 -10.86 28.94 -2.58
CA ILE A 120 -10.61 30.39 -2.58
C ILE A 120 -11.16 30.92 -3.90
N THR A 121 -12.16 31.81 -3.83
CA THR A 121 -12.88 32.29 -5.01
C THR A 121 -12.36 33.63 -5.55
N ASP A 122 -11.69 34.44 -4.72
CA ASP A 122 -11.22 35.78 -5.09
C ASP A 122 -9.70 35.93 -4.87
N GLU A 123 -8.88 35.69 -5.91
CA GLU A 123 -7.42 35.91 -5.85
C GLU A 123 -7.02 37.40 -5.97
N ASP A 124 -7.94 38.30 -6.31
CA ASP A 124 -7.67 39.69 -6.73
C ASP A 124 -8.13 40.81 -5.74
N THR A 125 -8.62 40.46 -4.54
CA THR A 125 -8.99 41.42 -3.49
C THR A 125 -8.24 41.18 -2.18
N GLU A 126 -7.95 42.24 -1.42
CA GLU A 126 -7.21 42.15 -0.13
C GLU A 126 -7.88 41.27 0.94
N ASP A 127 -9.14 40.87 0.72
CA ASP A 127 -9.89 39.92 1.54
C ASP A 127 -10.11 38.62 0.77
N GLU A 128 -9.40 37.55 1.15
CA GLU A 128 -9.61 36.19 0.65
C GLU A 128 -10.94 35.62 1.20
N ASN A 129 -11.97 35.51 0.36
CA ASN A 129 -13.18 34.79 0.73
C ASN A 129 -12.96 33.27 0.57
N ILE A 130 -13.13 32.52 1.66
CA ILE A 130 -13.05 31.05 1.67
C ILE A 130 -14.47 30.48 1.66
N GLU A 131 -14.85 29.79 0.59
CA GLU A 131 -16.15 29.11 0.49
C GLU A 131 -16.07 27.65 0.97
N GLU A 132 -17.01 27.26 1.84
CA GLU A 132 -17.16 25.88 2.31
C GLU A 132 -18.07 25.08 1.36
N ILE A 133 -17.49 24.18 0.57
CA ILE A 133 -18.21 23.28 -0.31
C ILE A 133 -18.37 21.92 0.38
N LYS A 134 -19.63 21.55 0.67
CA LYS A 134 -19.96 20.23 1.24
C LYS A 134 -20.35 19.27 0.13
N THR A 135 -19.66 18.14 0.05
CA THR A 135 -19.95 17.05 -0.89
C THR A 135 -20.08 15.75 -0.12
N THR A 136 -21.00 14.88 -0.51
CA THR A 136 -21.18 13.55 0.11
C THR A 136 -20.44 12.48 -0.68
N LEU A 137 -19.75 11.58 0.01
CA LEU A 137 -19.08 10.42 -0.57
C LEU A 137 -19.52 9.16 0.18
N ARG A 138 -20.07 8.19 -0.56
CA ARG A 138 -20.47 6.91 0.03
C ARG A 138 -19.26 6.18 0.63
N GLU A 139 -19.44 5.56 1.80
CA GLU A 139 -18.35 4.92 2.54
C GLU A 139 -17.70 3.77 1.76
N GLU A 140 -18.47 3.02 0.97
CA GLU A 140 -17.95 2.00 0.05
C GLU A 140 -17.00 2.58 -1.01
N ASP A 141 -17.34 3.72 -1.61
CA ASP A 141 -16.50 4.39 -2.61
C ASP A 141 -15.26 5.02 -1.96
N ARG A 142 -15.43 5.58 -0.76
CA ARG A 142 -14.34 6.07 0.08
C ARG A 142 -13.35 4.95 0.43
N LEU A 143 -13.86 3.76 0.78
CA LEU A 143 -13.06 2.58 1.08
C LEU A 143 -12.22 2.19 -0.15
N ALA A 144 -12.85 2.11 -1.32
CA ALA A 144 -12.15 1.82 -2.57
C ALA A 144 -11.06 2.84 -2.91
N ALA A 145 -11.35 4.14 -2.72
CA ALA A 145 -10.38 5.21 -2.98
C ALA A 145 -9.21 5.18 -1.99
N SER A 146 -9.48 4.91 -0.71
CA SER A 146 -8.45 4.82 0.34
C SER A 146 -7.52 3.63 0.10
N LEU A 147 -8.08 2.47 -0.27
CA LEU A 147 -7.29 1.29 -0.66
C LEU A 147 -6.39 1.58 -1.85
N TRP A 148 -6.93 2.23 -2.88
CA TRP A 148 -6.15 2.64 -4.04
C TRP A 148 -5.01 3.57 -3.64
N ARG A 149 -5.26 4.56 -2.78
CA ARG A 149 -4.25 5.52 -2.32
C ARG A 149 -3.13 4.83 -1.53
N ILE A 150 -3.48 3.95 -0.59
CA ILE A 150 -2.52 3.16 0.19
C ILE A 150 -1.71 2.24 -0.73
N GLU A 151 -2.35 1.62 -1.74
CA GLU A 151 -1.64 0.78 -2.70
C GLU A 151 -0.63 1.53 -3.56
N GLN A 152 -0.89 2.80 -3.91
CA GLN A 152 0.08 3.61 -4.65
C GLN A 152 1.25 4.03 -3.77
N ASP A 153 0.98 4.38 -2.51
CA ASP A 153 1.95 5.07 -1.66
C ASP A 153 2.76 4.14 -0.74
N ALA A 154 2.23 2.96 -0.39
CA ALA A 154 2.80 2.15 0.69
C ALA A 154 2.98 0.66 0.35
N LEU A 155 2.61 0.26 -0.86
CA LEU A 155 2.74 -1.13 -1.27
C LEU A 155 4.09 -1.38 -1.91
N ILE A 156 4.93 -2.19 -1.26
CA ILE A 156 6.32 -2.39 -1.68
C ILE A 156 6.65 -3.84 -2.00
N VAL A 157 7.68 -4.04 -2.83
CA VAL A 157 8.26 -5.35 -3.18
C VAL A 157 9.78 -5.29 -3.20
N PRO A 158 10.49 -6.40 -2.93
CA PRO A 158 11.93 -6.47 -3.10
C PRO A 158 12.37 -6.29 -4.57
N TYR A 159 13.57 -5.77 -4.75
CA TYR A 159 14.24 -5.67 -6.05
C TYR A 159 14.25 -7.03 -6.77
N THR A 160 13.95 -7.03 -8.07
CA THR A 160 13.88 -8.22 -8.96
C THR A 160 12.84 -9.29 -8.61
N ALA A 161 11.97 -9.07 -7.61
CA ALA A 161 10.92 -10.03 -7.27
C ALA A 161 9.85 -10.18 -8.38
N TYR A 162 9.72 -9.17 -9.24
CA TYR A 162 8.84 -9.15 -10.41
C TYR A 162 9.61 -8.79 -11.67
N ILE A 163 9.10 -9.24 -12.81
CA ILE A 163 9.65 -8.97 -14.14
C ILE A 163 8.55 -8.46 -15.07
N LEU A 164 8.87 -7.42 -15.84
CA LEU A 164 8.04 -6.91 -16.93
C LEU A 164 8.30 -7.74 -18.18
N GLN A 165 7.27 -8.39 -18.70
CA GLN A 165 7.35 -9.16 -19.93
C GLN A 165 7.25 -8.25 -21.18
N PRO A 166 7.73 -8.71 -22.35
CA PRO A 166 7.65 -7.93 -23.59
C PRO A 166 6.22 -7.56 -24.01
N ASN A 167 5.23 -8.34 -23.59
CA ASN A 167 3.81 -8.06 -23.83
C ASN A 167 3.23 -6.99 -22.88
N GLY A 168 4.02 -6.48 -21.94
CA GLY A 168 3.62 -5.49 -20.94
C GLY A 168 3.00 -6.08 -19.66
N ASP A 169 2.82 -7.40 -19.57
CA ASP A 169 2.31 -8.05 -18.35
C ASP A 169 3.41 -8.12 -17.29
N VAL A 170 3.06 -7.90 -16.02
CA VAL A 170 3.97 -8.10 -14.89
C VAL A 170 3.77 -9.48 -14.30
N GLN A 171 4.87 -10.25 -14.16
CA GLN A 171 4.84 -11.57 -13.53
C GLN A 171 5.89 -11.70 -12.44
N ARG A 172 5.63 -12.60 -11.48
CA ARG A 172 6.62 -12.97 -10.47
C ARG A 172 7.87 -13.56 -11.13
N ASN A 173 9.02 -13.08 -10.72
CA ASN A 173 10.28 -13.60 -11.19
C ASN A 173 10.57 -14.96 -10.54
N ARG A 174 10.67 -16.02 -11.35
CA ARG A 174 10.92 -17.38 -10.85
C ARG A 174 12.35 -17.62 -10.40
N THR A 175 13.29 -16.78 -10.84
CA THR A 175 14.71 -16.87 -10.47
C THR A 175 15.06 -16.00 -9.27
N PHE A 176 14.09 -15.31 -8.67
CA PHE A 176 14.31 -14.52 -7.48
C PHE A 176 14.49 -15.43 -6.27
N GLU A 177 15.69 -15.43 -5.69
CA GLU A 177 16.05 -16.24 -4.51
C GLU A 177 15.93 -15.46 -3.21
N GLY A 178 15.72 -14.15 -3.27
CA GLY A 178 15.72 -13.25 -2.11
C GLY A 178 16.87 -12.26 -2.13
N LEU A 179 16.74 -11.17 -1.36
CA LEU A 179 17.85 -10.23 -1.16
C LEU A 179 18.83 -10.82 -0.15
N THR A 180 20.12 -10.61 -0.34
CA THR A 180 21.10 -10.92 0.70
C THR A 180 20.89 -10.03 1.92
N ILE A 181 21.48 -10.39 3.07
CA ILE A 181 21.37 -9.58 4.30
C ILE A 181 21.91 -8.15 4.08
N ALA A 182 22.99 -7.99 3.30
CA ALA A 182 23.56 -6.67 3.02
C ALA A 182 22.73 -5.84 2.02
N GLU A 183 21.93 -6.51 1.18
CA GLU A 183 21.01 -5.85 0.25
C GLU A 183 19.69 -5.49 0.93
N SER A 184 19.17 -6.36 1.78
CA SER A 184 17.92 -6.15 2.49
C SER A 184 17.98 -5.00 3.49
N THR A 185 19.19 -4.52 3.85
CA THR A 185 19.35 -3.32 4.66
C THR A 185 19.13 -2.03 3.89
N LYS A 186 19.18 -2.05 2.55
CA LYS A 186 19.12 -0.84 1.72
C LYS A 186 17.71 -0.60 1.23
N LEU A 187 17.16 0.57 1.52
CA LEU A 187 15.83 0.98 1.04
C LEU A 187 15.74 1.07 -0.49
N SER A 188 16.86 1.35 -1.16
CA SER A 188 16.99 1.32 -2.62
C SER A 188 16.64 -0.04 -3.25
N ASN A 189 16.66 -1.13 -2.48
CA ASN A 189 16.31 -2.47 -2.94
C ASN A 189 14.84 -2.82 -2.72
N TYR A 190 14.01 -1.83 -2.39
CA TYR A 190 12.57 -1.98 -2.27
C TYR A 190 11.88 -0.96 -3.18
N TYR A 191 10.84 -1.43 -3.87
CA TYR A 191 10.18 -0.69 -4.94
C TYR A 191 8.68 -0.65 -4.72
N HIS A 192 8.06 0.47 -5.08
CA HIS A 192 6.61 0.59 -5.08
C HIS A 192 5.98 -0.34 -6.11
N PHE A 193 5.02 -1.15 -5.69
CA PHE A 193 4.33 -2.11 -6.53
C PHE A 193 3.06 -1.50 -7.15
N CYS A 194 3.26 -0.40 -7.87
CA CYS A 194 2.24 0.34 -8.60
C CYS A 194 2.78 0.75 -9.98
N GLU A 195 1.98 1.48 -10.76
CA GLU A 195 2.50 2.08 -11.99
C GLU A 195 3.51 3.18 -11.62
N PRO A 196 4.69 3.24 -12.27
CA PRO A 196 5.75 4.16 -11.86
C PRO A 196 5.40 5.60 -12.24
N ILE A 197 5.62 6.51 -11.30
CA ILE A 197 5.36 7.96 -11.41
C ILE A 197 6.66 8.71 -11.76
N HIS A 198 7.79 8.29 -11.20
CA HIS A 198 9.09 8.96 -11.33
C HIS A 198 9.88 8.42 -12.52
N LEU A 199 9.84 7.11 -12.79
CA LEU A 199 10.55 6.49 -13.91
C LEU A 199 10.27 7.15 -15.27
N PRO A 200 9.03 7.52 -15.63
CA PRO A 200 8.77 8.22 -16.90
C PRO A 200 9.38 9.62 -16.96
N LYS A 201 9.57 10.28 -15.81
CA LYS A 201 10.14 11.62 -15.68
C LYS A 201 11.68 11.63 -15.72
N LYS A 202 12.33 10.47 -15.57
CA LYS A 202 13.81 10.35 -15.65
C LYS A 202 14.32 10.64 -17.06
N SER A 203 15.51 11.24 -17.14
CA SER A 203 16.16 11.59 -18.41
C SER A 203 16.46 10.34 -19.26
N LEU A 204 16.60 10.50 -20.58
CA LEU A 204 16.91 9.40 -21.49
C LEU A 204 18.23 8.70 -21.15
N VAL A 205 19.23 9.46 -20.71
CA VAL A 205 20.54 8.93 -20.29
C VAL A 205 20.38 8.02 -19.08
N GLN A 206 19.69 8.50 -18.04
CA GLN A 206 19.41 7.68 -16.86
C GLN A 206 18.62 6.41 -17.24
N ARG A 207 17.58 6.55 -18.06
CA ARG A 207 16.76 5.42 -18.52
C ARG A 207 17.52 4.40 -19.37
N SER A 208 18.56 4.80 -20.09
CA SER A 208 19.39 3.88 -20.88
C SER A 208 20.28 2.96 -20.03
N THR A 209 20.56 3.34 -18.79
CA THR A 209 21.35 2.53 -17.86
C THR A 209 20.53 1.48 -17.11
N LEU A 210 19.20 1.62 -17.11
CA LEU A 210 18.30 0.74 -16.38
C LEU A 210 17.93 -0.50 -17.20
N GLU A 211 17.88 -1.65 -16.55
CA GLU A 211 17.34 -2.86 -17.14
C GLU A 211 15.80 -2.82 -17.13
N LYS A 212 15.21 -2.45 -18.26
CA LYS A 212 13.75 -2.21 -18.38
C LYS A 212 12.86 -3.36 -17.90
N SER A 213 13.32 -4.61 -17.97
CA SER A 213 12.56 -5.77 -17.51
C SER A 213 12.52 -5.91 -15.98
N LEU A 214 13.59 -5.50 -15.29
CA LEU A 214 13.74 -5.66 -13.83
C LEU A 214 13.49 -4.35 -13.07
N GLN A 215 13.91 -3.22 -13.64
CA GLN A 215 13.85 -1.88 -13.07
C GLN A 215 12.75 -1.06 -13.74
N PHE A 216 11.52 -1.58 -13.69
CA PHE A 216 10.32 -0.94 -14.25
C PHE A 216 9.46 -0.22 -13.20
N LEU A 217 9.86 -0.27 -11.93
CA LEU A 217 9.17 0.34 -10.79
C LEU A 217 10.02 1.47 -10.18
N ASP A 218 9.41 2.29 -9.34
CA ASP A 218 10.11 3.35 -8.60
C ASP A 218 10.63 2.83 -7.25
N PRO A 219 11.89 3.13 -6.88
CA PRO A 219 12.43 2.72 -5.58
C PRO A 219 11.95 3.64 -4.46
N ILE A 220 11.83 3.12 -3.25
CA ILE A 220 11.25 3.85 -2.10
C ILE A 220 12.23 4.82 -1.42
N ASP A 221 13.51 4.78 -1.77
CA ASP A 221 14.51 5.72 -1.27
C ASP A 221 14.42 7.10 -1.94
N GLU A 222 13.71 7.20 -3.06
CA GLU A 222 13.39 8.45 -3.75
C GLU A 222 12.12 9.13 -3.19
N ASP A 223 11.44 8.53 -2.20
CA ASP A 223 10.22 9.09 -1.59
C ASP A 223 10.53 10.33 -0.75
N VAL A 224 9.87 11.45 -1.07
CA VAL A 224 9.94 12.71 -0.31
C VAL A 224 8.58 13.00 0.33
N PRO A 225 8.48 13.20 1.65
CA PRO A 225 7.25 13.64 2.30
C PRO A 225 6.76 14.98 1.75
N LYS A 226 5.47 15.08 1.43
CA LYS A 226 4.85 16.35 1.01
C LYS A 226 5.04 17.40 2.12
N GLY A 227 5.56 18.58 1.78
CA GLY A 227 5.79 19.68 2.72
C GLY A 227 7.24 19.86 3.19
N ILE A 228 8.14 18.91 2.92
CA ILE A 228 9.57 19.10 3.18
C ILE A 228 10.22 19.74 1.94
N PHE A 229 10.59 21.01 2.05
CA PHE A 229 11.57 21.59 1.14
C PHE A 229 12.91 20.93 1.43
N VAL A 230 13.41 20.11 0.50
CA VAL A 230 14.79 19.60 0.53
C VAL A 230 15.70 20.80 0.32
N LEU A 231 16.01 21.53 1.39
CA LEU A 231 17.10 22.49 1.42
C LEU A 231 18.38 21.69 1.23
N ALA A 232 18.84 21.63 -0.02
CA ALA A 232 20.13 21.14 -0.50
C ALA A 232 21.07 20.59 0.60
N ILE A 233 20.82 19.35 1.04
CA ILE A 233 21.78 18.64 1.89
C ILE A 233 22.88 18.10 0.96
N PRO A 234 24.16 18.32 1.27
CA PRO A 234 25.26 17.80 0.46
C PRO A 234 25.19 16.27 0.37
N PRO A 235 25.58 15.67 -0.78
CA PRO A 235 25.35 14.25 -1.12
C PRO A 235 25.99 13.22 -0.18
N ASN A 236 26.71 13.66 0.85
CA ASN A 236 27.51 12.82 1.74
C ASN A 236 27.01 12.84 3.20
N GLN A 237 25.87 13.49 3.50
CA GLN A 237 25.17 13.34 4.78
C GLN A 237 23.92 12.48 4.61
N ILE A 238 23.89 11.43 5.42
CA ILE A 238 23.04 10.27 5.33
C ILE A 238 21.56 10.64 5.50
N ALA A 239 20.80 10.25 4.49
CA ALA A 239 19.36 10.01 4.45
C ALA A 239 18.67 9.83 5.82
N ILE A 240 17.93 10.85 6.25
CA ILE A 240 16.78 10.71 7.15
C ILE A 240 15.66 11.61 6.57
N LEU A 241 15.15 11.25 5.40
CA LEU A 241 13.94 11.86 4.82
C LEU A 241 12.92 10.80 4.42
N LEU A 242 13.11 9.56 4.88
CA LEU A 242 12.39 8.42 4.37
C LEU A 242 11.15 8.24 5.24
N GLY A 243 9.96 8.34 4.64
CA GLY A 243 8.67 8.03 5.26
C GLY A 243 8.50 6.54 5.61
N TRP A 244 9.61 5.87 5.91
CA TRP A 244 9.79 4.44 6.07
C TRP A 244 10.72 4.19 7.26
N SER A 245 10.36 3.24 8.12
CA SER A 245 11.23 2.73 9.17
C SER A 245 11.61 1.29 8.86
N VAL A 246 12.89 0.94 9.07
CA VAL A 246 13.40 -0.42 8.88
C VAL A 246 13.82 -0.98 10.23
N GLN A 247 13.39 -2.20 10.51
CA GLN A 247 13.70 -2.94 11.73
C GLN A 247 14.22 -4.34 11.38
N TYR A 248 15.17 -4.81 12.18
CA TYR A 248 15.80 -6.12 11.99
C TYR A 248 15.54 -6.99 13.20
N GLU A 249 14.98 -8.16 12.96
CA GLU A 249 14.65 -9.14 13.99
C GLU A 249 15.44 -10.43 13.77
N ARG A 250 15.60 -11.21 14.85
CA ARG A 250 16.24 -12.54 14.81
C ARG A 250 17.66 -12.54 14.21
N GLY A 251 18.48 -11.55 14.58
CA GLY A 251 19.86 -11.44 14.07
C GLY A 251 19.91 -11.14 12.56
N SER A 252 19.04 -10.24 12.09
CA SER A 252 18.88 -9.87 10.68
C SER A 252 18.31 -10.97 9.78
N GLY A 253 17.76 -12.04 10.36
CA GLY A 253 17.02 -13.08 9.63
C GLY A 253 15.60 -12.66 9.21
N LEU A 254 15.10 -11.54 9.73
CA LEU A 254 13.82 -10.94 9.34
C LEU A 254 13.98 -9.43 9.24
N VAL A 255 13.64 -8.87 8.08
CA VAL A 255 13.56 -7.43 7.86
C VAL A 255 12.10 -7.02 7.89
N GLN A 256 11.79 -6.01 8.69
CA GLN A 256 10.47 -5.36 8.71
C GLN A 256 10.62 -3.92 8.24
N ILE A 257 9.72 -3.51 7.35
CA ILE A 257 9.64 -2.15 6.85
C ILE A 257 8.25 -1.63 7.17
N ARG A 258 8.14 -0.46 7.81
CA ARG A 258 6.85 0.16 8.14
C ARG A 258 6.74 1.52 7.51
N SER A 259 5.56 1.83 6.96
CA SER A 259 5.29 3.17 6.45
C SER A 259 4.98 4.11 7.62
N LEU A 260 5.69 5.23 7.68
CA LEU A 260 5.40 6.33 8.61
C LEU A 260 4.30 7.25 8.06
N LYS A 261 4.16 7.29 6.73
CA LYS A 261 3.09 7.99 6.03
C LYS A 261 1.74 7.32 6.22
N TRP A 262 1.72 5.98 6.21
CA TRP A 262 0.53 5.18 6.42
C TRP A 262 0.71 4.28 7.66
N PRO A 263 0.45 4.82 8.87
CA PRO A 263 0.51 4.04 10.09
C PRO A 263 -0.38 2.79 9.99
N GLY A 264 0.22 1.63 10.26
CA GLY A 264 -0.44 0.33 10.10
C GLY A 264 -0.03 -0.45 8.85
N MET A 265 0.65 0.17 7.88
CA MET A 265 1.28 -0.59 6.80
C MET A 265 2.61 -1.19 7.29
N ALA A 266 2.70 -2.51 7.24
CA ALA A 266 3.91 -3.25 7.54
C ALA A 266 4.25 -4.21 6.40
N PHE A 267 5.53 -4.32 6.11
CA PHE A 267 6.13 -5.23 5.16
C PHE A 267 7.17 -6.09 5.87
N PHE A 268 7.29 -7.35 5.47
CA PHE A 268 8.32 -8.25 5.95
C PHE A 268 9.05 -8.91 4.78
N HIS A 269 10.33 -9.22 4.98
CA HIS A 269 11.13 -10.03 4.09
C HIS A 269 12.11 -10.89 4.89
N ILE A 270 12.25 -12.15 4.50
CA ILE A 270 13.28 -13.04 5.04
C ILE A 270 14.46 -13.05 4.05
N PRO A 271 15.61 -12.44 4.40
CA PRO A 271 16.77 -12.38 3.52
C PRO A 271 17.25 -13.78 3.11
N GLY A 272 17.74 -13.91 1.88
CA GLY A 272 18.16 -15.18 1.28
C GLY A 272 17.01 -16.13 0.95
N THR A 273 15.75 -15.65 0.99
CA THR A 273 14.59 -16.41 0.55
C THR A 273 13.66 -15.55 -0.31
N ASN A 274 12.84 -16.18 -1.13
CA ASN A 274 11.79 -15.50 -1.90
C ASN A 274 10.53 -15.20 -1.07
N ARG A 275 10.61 -15.28 0.26
CA ARG A 275 9.48 -15.06 1.17
C ARG A 275 9.45 -13.60 1.62
N TYR A 276 8.37 -12.92 1.25
CA TYR A 276 8.08 -11.54 1.61
C TYR A 276 6.57 -11.30 1.51
N GLY A 277 6.10 -10.29 2.21
CA GLY A 277 4.69 -9.94 2.22
C GLY A 277 4.46 -8.60 2.88
N SER A 278 3.26 -8.07 2.68
CA SER A 278 2.82 -6.84 3.32
C SER A 278 1.43 -7.04 3.89
N LEU A 279 1.09 -6.22 4.87
CA LEU A 279 -0.22 -6.19 5.48
C LEU A 279 -0.50 -4.79 6.02
N TYR A 280 -1.70 -4.31 5.73
CA TYR A 280 -2.20 -3.10 6.35
C TYR A 280 -3.13 -3.43 7.53
N CYS A 281 -2.92 -2.81 8.68
CA CYS A 281 -3.86 -2.84 9.79
C CYS A 281 -3.91 -1.45 10.45
N GLY A 282 -4.94 -0.67 10.14
CA GLY A 282 -5.02 0.71 10.60
C GLY A 282 -6.35 1.38 10.26
N ILE A 283 -6.47 2.67 10.53
CA ILE A 283 -7.72 3.44 10.36
C ILE A 283 -7.97 3.92 8.92
N GLY A 284 -7.00 3.73 8.01
CA GLY A 284 -7.11 4.16 6.61
C GLY A 284 -6.84 5.65 6.37
N GLU A 285 -6.12 6.33 7.27
CA GLU A 285 -5.78 7.75 7.15
C GLU A 285 -4.28 7.98 6.91
N GLU A 286 -3.99 8.96 6.04
CA GLU A 286 -2.63 9.43 5.75
C GLU A 286 -2.13 10.32 6.90
N ASN A 287 -0.91 10.07 7.38
CA ASN A 287 -0.24 10.95 8.32
C ASN A 287 0.30 12.20 7.59
N LYS A 288 -0.53 13.23 7.52
CA LYS A 288 -0.17 14.53 6.91
C LYS A 288 0.86 15.32 7.72
N ASP A 289 0.99 15.02 9.02
CA ASP A 289 1.87 15.74 9.94
C ASP A 289 3.28 15.13 10.01
N LEU A 290 3.58 14.14 9.17
CA LEU A 290 4.86 13.43 9.18
C LEU A 290 6.07 14.37 9.10
N ALA A 291 5.97 15.46 8.34
CA ALA A 291 7.03 16.45 8.20
C ALA A 291 7.36 17.21 9.51
N PHE A 292 6.41 17.28 10.44
CA PHE A 292 6.59 17.93 11.76
C PHE A 292 6.98 16.94 12.86
N MET A 293 6.90 15.64 12.60
CA MET A 293 7.22 14.58 13.56
C MET A 293 8.67 14.07 13.46
N LEU A 294 9.37 14.38 12.36
CA LEU A 294 10.77 14.02 12.08
C LEU A 294 11.72 15.18 12.41
#